data_AF-A0A0S2JG95-F1
#
_entry.id   AF-A0A0S2JG95-F1
#
_cell.length_a   1.000
_cell.length_b   1.000
_cell.length_c   1.000
_cell.angle_alpha   90.00
_cell.angle_beta   90.00
_cell.angle_gamma   90.00
#
_symmetry.space_group_name_H-M   'P 1'
#
loop_
_entity.id
_entity.type
_entity.pdbx_description
1 polymer ?
#
loop_
_entity_poly.entity_id
_entity_poly.type
_entity_poly.pdbx_seq_one_letter_code
_entity_poly.pdbx_strand_id
1 'polypeptide(L)'
;MSLNASQKAAIVAEYAQSEGDTGSPEVQVALLTTQINHLQGHFKEHIHDHHSRRGLLRMVAQRRKLLDYLKGRNVERYGTLIGKLGLRR
;
A
#
# COMPACT_ATOMS: atom_id res chain seq x y z
N MET A 1 3.09 -11.87 -8.72
CA MET A 1 2.76 -12.73 -7.57
C MET A 1 1.90 -11.96 -6.56
N SER A 2 1.02 -12.66 -5.84
CA SER A 2 0.11 -12.10 -4.82
C SER A 2 0.71 -12.25 -3.43
N LEU A 3 0.34 -11.36 -2.50
CA LEU A 3 0.57 -11.57 -1.06
C LEU A 3 -0.16 -12.83 -0.60
N ASN A 4 0.50 -13.62 0.27
CA ASN A 4 -0.09 -14.80 0.89
C ASN A 4 -1.18 -14.39 1.90
N ALA A 5 -2.13 -15.29 2.16
CA ALA A 5 -3.25 -15.01 3.07
C ALA A 5 -2.76 -14.62 4.49
N SER A 6 -1.74 -15.31 4.99
CA SER A 6 -1.12 -15.00 6.29
C SER A 6 -0.50 -13.61 6.35
N GLN A 7 0.23 -13.22 5.30
CA GLN A 7 0.84 -11.88 5.20
C GLN A 7 -0.23 -10.79 5.12
N LYS A 8 -1.28 -11.00 4.33
CA LYS A 8 -2.40 -10.06 4.26
C LYS A 8 -3.09 -9.90 5.61
N ALA A 9 -3.37 -10.99 6.31
CA ALA A 9 -4.01 -10.95 7.62
C ALA A 9 -3.16 -10.20 8.66
N ALA A 10 -1.84 -10.41 8.67
CA ALA A 10 -0.92 -9.69 9.54
C ALA A 10 -0.94 -8.18 9.28
N ILE A 11 -0.88 -7.77 8.01
CA ILE A 11 -0.93 -6.35 7.63
C ILE A 11 -2.28 -5.72 8.01
N VAL A 12 -3.38 -6.43 7.77
CA VAL A 12 -4.71 -5.93 8.16
C VAL A 12 -4.78 -5.73 9.67
N ALA A 13 -4.34 -6.71 10.47
CA ALA A 13 -4.35 -6.62 11.92
C ALA A 13 -3.48 -5.45 12.45
N GLU A 14 -2.35 -5.15 11.80
CA GLU A 14 -1.44 -4.10 12.25
C GLU A 14 -1.91 -2.66 11.91
N TYR A 15 -2.69 -2.51 10.82
CA TYR A 15 -3.09 -1.19 10.31
C TYR A 15 -4.59 -0.90 10.43
N ALA A 16 -5.39 -1.87 10.87
CA ALA A 16 -6.82 -1.71 11.15
C ALA A 16 -7.06 -0.62 12.21
N GLN A 17 -8.11 0.17 12.02
CA GLN A 17 -8.56 1.17 12.99
C GLN A 17 -9.45 0.55 14.08
N SER A 18 -10.12 -0.55 13.77
CA SER A 18 -11.01 -1.28 14.67
C SER A 18 -11.01 -2.77 14.32
N GLU A 19 -11.52 -3.60 15.22
CA GLU A 19 -11.74 -5.01 14.92
C GLU A 19 -12.66 -5.17 13.68
N GLY A 20 -12.26 -6.04 12.76
CA GLY A 20 -12.99 -6.26 11.50
C GLY A 20 -12.77 -5.21 10.40
N ASP A 21 -11.94 -4.19 10.62
CA ASP A 21 -11.63 -3.20 9.59
C ASP A 21 -10.66 -3.77 8.54
N THR A 22 -11.22 -4.12 7.38
CA THR A 22 -10.45 -4.59 6.22
C THR A 22 -10.36 -3.55 5.10
N GLY A 23 -10.99 -2.38 5.27
CA GLY A 23 -11.33 -1.47 4.18
C GLY A 23 -10.88 -0.04 4.39
N SER A 24 -10.36 0.32 5.56
CA SER A 24 -9.88 1.68 5.82
C SER A 24 -8.75 2.10 4.88
N PRO A 25 -8.58 3.42 4.67
CA PRO A 25 -7.45 3.94 3.90
C PRO A 25 -6.09 3.44 4.41
N GLU A 26 -5.92 3.30 5.72
CA GLU A 26 -4.70 2.79 6.36
C GLU A 26 -4.38 1.36 5.91
N VAL A 27 -5.34 0.45 6.04
CA VAL A 27 -5.20 -0.95 5.65
C VAL A 27 -4.92 -1.06 4.15
N GLN A 28 -5.69 -0.37 3.32
CA GLN A 28 -5.51 -0.41 1.87
C GLN A 28 -4.14 0.12 1.44
N VAL A 29 -3.68 1.23 2.03
CA VAL A 29 -2.37 1.82 1.73
C VAL A 29 -1.23 0.92 2.19
N ALA A 30 -1.35 0.25 3.35
CA ALA A 30 -0.36 -0.69 3.84
C ALA A 30 -0.24 -1.93 2.93
N LEU A 31 -1.37 -2.49 2.51
CA LEU A 31 -1.41 -3.62 1.57
C LEU A 31 -0.77 -3.24 0.21
N LEU A 32 -1.16 -2.10 -0.36
CA LEU A 32 -0.58 -1.60 -1.61
C LEU A 32 0.92 -1.35 -1.48
N THR A 33 1.36 -0.76 -0.36
CA THR A 33 2.78 -0.47 -0.12
C THR A 33 3.60 -1.76 -0.06
N THR A 34 3.12 -2.76 0.66
CA THR A 34 3.79 -4.07 0.73
C THR A 34 3.90 -4.71 -0.66
N GLN A 35 2.82 -4.67 -1.44
CA GLN A 35 2.81 -5.23 -2.79
C GLN A 35 3.73 -4.47 -3.76
N ILE A 36 3.76 -3.14 -3.69
CA ILE A 36 4.66 -2.29 -4.48
C ILE A 36 6.12 -2.63 -4.16
N ASN A 37 6.47 -2.71 -2.87
CA ASN A 37 7.84 -3.01 -2.43
C ASN A 37 8.29 -4.40 -2.90
N HIS A 38 7.41 -5.40 -2.80
CA HIS A 38 7.68 -6.75 -3.29
C HIS A 38 7.93 -6.77 -4.81
N LEU A 39 7.12 -6.03 -5.59
CA LEU A 39 7.27 -5.97 -7.05
C LEU A 39 8.48 -5.16 -7.52
N GLN A 40 8.99 -4.25 -6.70
CA GLN A 40 10.15 -3.45 -7.07
C GLN A 40 11.40 -4.31 -7.33
N GLY A 41 11.58 -5.41 -6.58
CA GLY A 41 12.66 -6.38 -6.80
C GLY A 41 12.49 -7.12 -8.14
N HIS A 42 11.28 -7.63 -8.40
CA HIS A 42 10.94 -8.35 -9.64
C HIS A 42 11.31 -7.58 -10.91
N PHE A 43 11.05 -6.26 -10.95
CA PHE A 43 11.35 -5.45 -12.13
C PHE A 43 12.82 -5.09 -12.31
N LYS A 44 13.67 -5.27 -11.29
CA LYS A 44 15.13 -5.15 -11.46
C LYS A 44 15.68 -6.34 -12.24
N GLU A 45 15.14 -7.53 -11.99
CA GLU A 45 15.53 -8.76 -12.68
C GLU A 45 14.84 -8.89 -14.05
N HIS A 46 13.57 -8.51 -14.14
CA HIS A 46 12.74 -8.63 -15.34
C HIS A 46 12.49 -7.27 -16.01
N ILE A 47 13.53 -6.69 -16.59
CA ILE A 47 13.48 -5.33 -17.17
C ILE A 47 12.51 -5.17 -18.35
N HIS A 48 12.22 -6.25 -19.08
CA HIS A 48 11.33 -6.29 -20.25
C HIS A 48 9.85 -6.57 -19.90
N ASP A 49 9.52 -6.79 -18.62
CA ASP A 49 8.12 -6.99 -18.20
C ASP A 49 7.38 -5.65 -18.10
N HIS A 50 7.00 -5.12 -19.27
CA HIS A 50 6.27 -3.86 -19.38
C HIS A 50 4.80 -3.97 -18.96
N HIS A 51 4.19 -5.15 -19.15
CA HIS A 51 2.78 -5.40 -18.83
C HIS A 51 2.54 -5.33 -17.33
N SER A 52 3.37 -6.01 -16.52
CA SER A 52 3.24 -5.96 -15.07
C SER A 52 3.67 -4.61 -14.51
N ARG A 53 4.63 -3.91 -15.15
CA ARG A 53 5.02 -2.54 -14.76
C ARG A 53 3.86 -1.54 -14.88
N ARG A 54 2.99 -1.70 -15.89
CA ARG A 54 1.74 -0.93 -15.99
C ARG A 54 0.83 -1.18 -14.77
N GLY A 55 0.75 -2.42 -14.30
CA GLY A 55 0.04 -2.78 -13.06
C GLY A 55 0.64 -2.08 -11.83
N LEU A 56 1.97 -2.06 -11.71
CA LEU A 56 2.68 -1.33 -10.64
C LEU A 56 2.31 0.15 -10.62
N LEU A 57 2.34 0.82 -11.78
CA LEU A 57 1.99 2.24 -11.88
C LEU A 57 0.54 2.51 -11.44
N ARG A 58 -0.39 1.61 -11.77
CA ARG A 58 -1.79 1.70 -11.29
C ARG A 58 -1.87 1.58 -9.76
N MET A 59 -1.14 0.65 -9.15
CA MET A 59 -1.09 0.51 -7.69
C MET A 59 -0.50 1.75 -7.01
N VAL A 60 0.57 2.31 -7.56
CA VAL A 60 1.18 3.55 -7.05
C VAL A 60 0.18 4.71 -7.13
N ALA A 61 -0.52 4.86 -8.26
CA ALA A 61 -1.54 5.88 -8.44
C ALA A 61 -2.72 5.71 -7.48
N GLN A 62 -3.19 4.48 -7.27
CA GLN A 62 -4.26 4.18 -6.31
C GLN A 62 -3.84 4.53 -4.88
N ARG A 63 -2.62 4.13 -4.47
CA ARG A 63 -2.07 4.48 -3.15
C ARG A 63 -2.01 6.00 -2.95
N ARG A 64 -1.56 6.73 -3.96
CA ARG A 64 -1.52 8.20 -3.93
C ARG A 64 -2.90 8.80 -3.71
N LYS A 65 -3.92 8.35 -4.45
CA LYS A 65 -5.31 8.83 -4.29
C LYS A 65 -5.85 8.59 -2.88
N LEU A 66 -5.57 7.41 -2.29
CA LEU A 66 -5.99 7.08 -0.92
C LEU A 66 -5.29 7.96 0.12
N LEU A 67 -4.00 8.22 -0.07
CA LEU A 67 -3.23 9.13 0.79
C LEU A 67 -3.72 10.58 0.67
N ASP A 68 -4.03 11.05 -0.53
CA ASP A 68 -4.59 12.38 -0.76
C ASP A 68 -5.98 12.52 -0.10
N TYR A 69 -6.82 11.48 -0.21
CA TYR A 69 -8.11 11.41 0.50
C TYR A 69 -7.93 11.47 2.01
N LEU A 70 -7.04 10.64 2.57
CA LEU A 70 -6.80 10.60 4.01
C LEU A 70 -6.26 11.94 4.51
N LYS A 71 -5.32 12.56 3.79
CA LYS A 71 -4.78 13.89 4.10
C LYS A 71 -5.87 14.96 4.14
N GLY A 72 -6.81 14.93 3.20
CA GLY A 72 -7.93 15.88 3.15
C GLY A 72 -8.97 15.67 4.27
N ARG A 73 -9.09 14.45 4.79
CA ARG A 73 -10.03 14.10 5.87
C ARG A 73 -9.44 14.27 7.26
N ASN A 74 -8.22 13.80 7.47
CA ASN A 74 -7.55 13.81 8.75
C ASN A 74 -6.03 13.83 8.55
N VAL A 75 -5.43 15.00 8.79
CA VAL A 75 -3.99 15.23 8.60
C VAL A 75 -3.14 14.45 9.60
N GLU A 76 -3.63 14.22 10.80
CA GLU A 76 -2.93 13.47 11.85
C GLU A 76 -2.81 11.99 11.46
N ARG A 77 -3.92 11.35 11.08
CA ARG A 77 -3.95 9.96 10.56
C ARG A 77 -3.07 9.80 9.33
N TYR A 78 -3.09 10.79 8.44
CA TYR A 78 -2.18 10.81 7.30
C TYR A 78 -0.71 10.83 7.75
N GLY A 79 -0.35 11.72 8.68
CA GLY A 79 1.02 11.88 9.18
C GLY A 79 1.55 10.62 9.86
N THR A 80 0.74 10.01 10.73
CA THR A 80 1.10 8.76 11.41
C THR A 80 1.27 7.61 10.42
N LEU A 81 0.37 7.48 9.43
CA LEU A 81 0.43 6.42 8.43
C LEU A 81 1.68 6.52 7.55
N ILE A 82 2.01 7.72 7.03
CA ILE A 82 3.20 7.88 6.18
C ILE A 82 4.48 7.67 6.98
N GLY A 83 4.52 8.08 8.26
CA GLY A 83 5.65 7.87 9.15
C GLY A 83 5.87 6.39 9.43
N LYS A 84 4.80 5.67 9.77
CA LYS A 84 4.83 4.22 10.02
C LYS A 84 5.27 3.42 8.80
N LEU A 85 4.81 3.81 7.60
CA LEU A 85 5.16 3.13 6.34
C LEU A 85 6.45 3.64 5.68
N GLY A 86 7.12 4.66 6.24
CA GLY A 86 8.33 5.26 5.65
C GLY A 86 8.11 5.89 4.27
N LEU A 87 6.90 6.37 3.97
CA LEU A 87 6.56 6.92 2.66
C LEU A 87 7.01 8.39 2.57
N ARG A 88 7.79 8.72 1.52
CA ARG A 88 8.13 10.11 1.19
C ARG A 88 7.02 10.79 0.39
N ARG A 89 6.83 12.09 0.66
CA ARG A 89 6.01 13.00 -0.15
C ARG A 89 6.75 13.41 -1.42
#